data_AF-A0A750HY47-F1
#
_entry.id   AF-A0A750HY47-F1
#
_cell.length_a   1.000
_cell.length_b   1.000
_cell.length_c   1.000
_cell.angle_alpha   90.00
_cell.angle_beta   90.00
_cell.angle_gamma   90.00
#
_symmetry.space_group_name_H-M   'P 1'
#
loop_
_entity.id
_entity.type
_entity.pdbx_description
1 polymer ?
#
loop_
_entity_poly.entity_id
_entity_poly.type
_entity_poly.pdbx_seq_one_letter_code
_entity_poly.pdbx_strand_id
1 'polypeptide(L)'
;MPQINCYTVYKYKKLNNDSAVKLSERLLELFRRSERFFKDDKYMRKSIGMHYKPDENLISDLVLQWRYFRDDCVLLRKTYLSVIWRLRVKAWIEQADEHIELLYSYLSNSAPVNLAEGV
;
A
#
# COMPACT_ATOMS: atom_id res chain seq x y z
N MET A 1 -19.57 34.88 -12.55
CA MET A 1 -19.47 33.41 -12.48
C MET A 1 -18.56 32.94 -13.60
N PRO A 2 -17.47 32.19 -13.35
CA PRO A 2 -16.64 31.70 -14.45
C PRO A 2 -17.42 30.63 -15.21
N GLN A 3 -17.61 30.82 -16.51
CA GLN A 3 -18.15 29.79 -17.39
C GLN A 3 -17.13 28.65 -17.47
N ILE A 4 -17.38 27.55 -16.76
CA ILE A 4 -16.57 26.34 -16.88
C ILE A 4 -16.88 25.74 -18.25
N ASN A 5 -16.00 26.01 -19.22
CA ASN A 5 -16.08 25.44 -20.56
C ASN A 5 -15.97 23.90 -20.49
N CYS A 6 -16.88 23.20 -21.17
CA CYS A 6 -16.90 21.74 -21.26
C CYS A 6 -15.54 21.16 -21.67
N TYR A 7 -14.80 21.82 -22.56
CA TYR A 7 -13.46 21.41 -22.99
C TYR A 7 -12.48 21.31 -21.82
N THR A 8 -12.55 22.25 -20.88
CA THR A 8 -11.71 22.26 -19.68
C THR A 8 -12.06 21.09 -18.75
N VAL A 9 -13.35 20.76 -18.62
CA VAL A 9 -13.82 19.59 -17.84
C VAL A 9 -13.32 18.28 -18.45
N TYR A 10 -13.40 18.13 -19.78
CA TYR A 10 -12.90 16.95 -20.48
C TYR A 10 -11.37 16.79 -20.32
N LYS A 11 -10.61 17.88 -20.43
CA LYS A 11 -9.16 17.86 -20.24
C LYS A 11 -8.77 17.44 -18.83
N TYR A 12 -9.41 17.99 -17.79
CA TYR A 12 -9.16 17.58 -16.40
C TYR A 12 -9.55 16.12 -16.15
N LYS A 13 -10.68 15.66 -16.69
CA LYS A 13 -11.11 14.27 -16.58
C LYS A 13 -10.11 13.30 -17.23
N LYS A 14 -9.54 13.65 -18.37
CA LYS A 14 -8.51 12.84 -19.05
C LYS A 14 -7.22 12.78 -18.24
N LEU A 15 -6.70 13.93 -17.80
CA LEU A 15 -5.49 14.01 -16.97
C LEU A 15 -5.63 13.21 -15.66
N ASN A 16 -6.80 13.29 -15.00
CA ASN A 16 -7.05 12.55 -13.76
C ASN A 16 -7.16 11.04 -14.01
N ASN A 17 -7.68 10.61 -15.16
CA ASN A 17 -7.71 9.19 -15.53
C ASN A 17 -6.29 8.67 -15.82
N ASP A 18 -5.43 9.44 -16.48
CA ASP A 18 -4.03 9.05 -16.73
C ASP A 18 -3.26 8.89 -15.41
N SER A 19 -3.50 9.78 -14.43
CA SER A 19 -2.98 9.64 -13.08
C SER A 19 -3.49 8.38 -12.37
N ALA A 20 -4.76 8.01 -12.58
CA ALA A 20 -5.32 6.76 -12.05
C ALA A 20 -4.65 5.52 -12.65
N VAL A 21 -4.33 5.54 -13.94
CA VAL A 21 -3.59 4.45 -14.61
C VAL A 21 -2.20 4.29 -14.01
N LYS A 22 -1.44 5.38 -13.83
CA LYS A 22 -0.12 5.33 -13.19
C LYS A 22 -0.17 4.78 -11.76
N LEU A 23 -1.20 5.15 -10.99
CA LEU A 23 -1.40 4.57 -9.66
C LEU A 23 -1.73 3.08 -9.74
N SER A 24 -2.50 2.62 -10.73
CA SER A 24 -2.76 1.20 -10.90
C SER A 24 -1.48 0.38 -11.17
N GLU A 25 -0.55 0.93 -11.95
CA GLU A 25 0.76 0.29 -12.20
C GLU A 25 1.60 0.22 -10.92
N ARG A 26 1.63 1.31 -10.15
CA ARG A 26 2.33 1.35 -8.86
C ARG A 26 1.73 0.37 -7.86
N LEU A 27 0.40 0.24 -7.81
CA LEU A 27 -0.29 -0.74 -6.97
C LEU A 27 0.18 -2.17 -7.30
N LEU A 28 0.22 -2.53 -8.59
CA LEU A 28 0.67 -3.86 -9.03
C LEU A 28 2.12 -4.12 -8.61
N GLU A 29 3.00 -3.13 -8.69
CA GLU A 29 4.39 -3.30 -8.26
C GLU A 29 4.50 -3.46 -6.73
N LEU A 30 3.72 -2.70 -5.96
CA LEU A 30 3.68 -2.87 -4.50
C LEU A 30 3.17 -4.24 -4.08
N PHE A 31 2.16 -4.77 -4.77
CA PHE A 31 1.72 -6.14 -4.58
C PHE A 31 2.84 -7.14 -4.85
N ARG A 32 3.52 -7.04 -6.00
CA ARG A 32 4.62 -7.96 -6.35
C ARG A 32 5.78 -7.89 -5.35
N ARG A 33 6.13 -6.69 -4.86
CA ARG A 33 7.16 -6.54 -3.83
C ARG A 33 6.73 -7.15 -2.50
N SER A 34 5.49 -6.90 -2.08
CA SER A 34 4.95 -7.44 -0.83
C SER A 34 4.81 -8.96 -0.89
N GLU A 35 4.32 -9.52 -2.00
CA GLU A 35 4.22 -10.97 -2.20
C GLU A 35 5.59 -11.65 -2.17
N ARG A 36 6.61 -11.06 -2.80
CA ARG A 36 7.98 -11.58 -2.72
C ARG A 36 8.45 -11.64 -1.27
N PHE A 37 8.30 -10.53 -0.54
CA PHE A 37 8.61 -10.49 0.88
C PHE A 37 7.91 -11.59 1.69
N PHE A 38 6.58 -11.76 1.53
CA PHE A 38 5.83 -12.78 2.28
C PHE A 38 6.25 -14.21 1.89
N LYS A 39 6.56 -14.46 0.62
CA LYS A 39 7.06 -15.77 0.16
C LYS A 39 8.42 -16.09 0.77
N ASP A 40 9.32 -15.11 0.74
CA ASP A 40 10.68 -15.26 1.26
C ASP A 40 10.66 -15.43 2.79
N ASP A 41 9.86 -14.61 3.51
CA ASP A 41 9.67 -14.75 4.96
C ASP A 41 9.12 -16.13 5.33
N LYS A 42 8.08 -16.59 4.63
CA LYS A 42 7.50 -17.94 4.86
C LYS A 42 8.54 -19.04 4.62
N TYR A 43 9.35 -18.93 3.57
CA TYR A 43 10.42 -19.88 3.28
C TYR A 43 11.49 -19.87 4.38
N MET A 44 11.95 -18.69 4.79
CA MET A 44 12.99 -18.54 5.82
C MET A 44 12.51 -19.03 7.18
N ARG A 45 11.27 -18.76 7.58
CA ARG A 45 10.66 -19.33 8.80
C ARG A 45 10.65 -20.86 8.76
N LYS A 46 10.37 -21.45 7.60
CA LYS A 46 10.39 -22.91 7.43
C LYS A 46 11.82 -23.48 7.48
N SER A 47 12.81 -22.75 6.95
CA SER A 47 14.18 -23.22 6.84
C SER A 47 15.02 -23.01 8.10
N ILE A 48 14.89 -21.84 8.74
CA ILE A 48 15.72 -21.40 9.87
C ILE A 48 14.99 -21.58 11.21
N GLY A 49 13.65 -21.60 11.20
CA GLY A 49 12.84 -21.81 12.39
C GLY A 49 12.80 -20.60 13.32
N MET A 50 12.74 -20.86 14.63
CA MET A 50 12.48 -19.88 15.70
C MET A 50 13.49 -18.73 15.81
N HIS A 51 14.67 -18.85 15.19
CA HIS A 51 15.72 -17.84 15.25
C HIS A 51 15.65 -16.82 14.11
N TYR A 52 14.82 -17.06 13.09
CA TYR A 52 14.67 -16.13 11.99
C TYR A 52 13.81 -14.93 12.38
N LYS A 53 14.36 -13.74 12.14
CA LYS A 53 13.64 -12.47 12.19
C LYS A 53 13.61 -11.86 10.79
N PRO A 54 12.43 -11.42 10.31
CA PRO A 54 12.37 -10.71 9.05
C PRO A 54 13.11 -9.38 9.12
N ASP A 55 13.59 -8.93 7.97
CA ASP A 55 14.31 -7.67 7.84
C ASP A 55 13.38 -6.48 8.13
N GLU A 56 13.57 -5.88 9.30
CA GLU A 56 12.78 -4.73 9.76
C GLU A 56 12.95 -3.49 8.86
N ASN A 57 14.11 -3.31 8.22
CA ASN A 57 14.33 -2.20 7.30
C ASN A 57 13.51 -2.39 6.03
N LEU A 58 13.48 -3.61 5.50
CA LEU A 58 12.66 -3.96 4.34
C LEU A 58 11.17 -3.80 4.64
N ILE A 59 10.71 -4.26 5.81
CA ILE A 59 9.32 -4.07 6.25
C ILE A 59 9.00 -2.56 6.35
N SER A 60 9.89 -1.78 6.96
CA SER A 60 9.70 -0.33 7.11
C SER A 60 9.63 0.39 5.76
N ASP A 61 10.47 0.03 4.79
CA ASP A 61 10.38 0.55 3.41
C ASP A 61 9.03 0.21 2.79
N LEU A 62 8.60 -1.06 2.88
CA LEU A 62 7.30 -1.47 2.32
C LEU A 62 6.14 -0.71 2.95
N VAL A 63 6.12 -0.56 4.28
CA VAL A 63 5.11 0.25 4.98
C VAL A 63 5.10 1.68 4.44
N LEU A 64 6.28 2.31 4.32
CA LEU A 64 6.39 3.68 3.83
C LEU A 64 5.85 3.81 2.41
N GLN A 65 6.18 2.87 1.53
CA GLN A 65 5.73 2.92 0.14
C GLN A 65 4.22 2.71 -0.01
N TRP A 66 3.63 1.82 0.79
CA TRP A 66 2.18 1.65 0.86
C TRP A 66 1.49 2.92 1.40
N ARG A 67 2.06 3.58 2.42
CA ARG A 67 1.53 4.85 2.94
C ARG A 67 1.55 5.95 1.87
N TYR A 68 2.66 6.12 1.17
CA TYR A 68 2.73 7.10 0.08
C TYR A 68 1.73 6.80 -1.04
N PHE A 69 1.57 5.53 -1.41
CA PHE A 69 0.57 5.13 -2.40
C PHE A 69 -0.86 5.44 -1.94
N ARG A 70 -1.17 5.15 -0.68
CA ARG A 70 -2.46 5.44 -0.05
C ARG A 70 -2.75 6.94 -0.06
N ASP A 71 -1.78 7.76 0.31
CA ASP A 71 -1.91 9.22 0.33
C ASP A 71 -2.13 9.79 -1.08
N ASP A 72 -1.40 9.28 -2.09
CA ASP A 72 -1.60 9.64 -3.49
C ASP A 72 -3.02 9.28 -3.98
N CYS A 73 -3.55 8.13 -3.57
CA CYS A 73 -4.92 7.72 -3.86
C CYS A 73 -5.96 8.65 -3.20
N VAL A 74 -5.73 9.04 -1.94
CA VAL A 74 -6.60 10.00 -1.22
C VAL A 74 -6.62 11.35 -1.93
N LEU A 75 -5.45 11.83 -2.39
CA LEU A 75 -5.35 13.08 -3.16
C LEU A 75 -6.08 12.96 -4.51
N LEU A 76 -5.88 11.87 -5.25
CA LEU A 76 -6.54 11.66 -6.53
C LEU A 76 -8.07 11.58 -6.37
N ARG A 77 -8.58 10.98 -5.30
CA ARG A 77 -10.02 10.89 -5.02
C ARG A 77 -10.70 12.25 -4.85
N LYS A 78 -9.95 13.30 -4.47
CA LYS A 78 -10.45 14.68 -4.36
C LYS A 78 -10.61 15.38 -5.72
N THR A 79 -10.18 14.75 -6.82
CA THR A 79 -10.24 15.32 -8.17
C THR A 79 -11.49 14.91 -8.96
N TYR A 80 -11.68 15.50 -10.15
CA TYR A 80 -12.74 15.13 -11.09
C TYR A 80 -12.43 13.79 -11.77
N LEU A 81 -12.80 12.70 -11.11
CA LEU A 81 -12.81 11.34 -11.64
C LEU A 81 -14.20 10.88 -12.04
N SER A 82 -14.26 9.91 -12.96
CA SER A 82 -15.49 9.13 -13.20
C SER A 82 -15.90 8.33 -11.96
N VAL A 83 -17.17 7.98 -11.83
CA VAL A 83 -17.68 7.16 -10.71
C VAL A 83 -16.92 5.84 -10.57
N ILE A 84 -16.66 5.14 -11.69
CA ILE A 84 -15.91 3.88 -11.69
C ILE A 84 -14.50 4.07 -11.12
N TRP A 85 -13.80 5.12 -11.56
CA TRP A 85 -12.46 5.41 -11.06
C TRP A 85 -12.45 5.80 -9.58
N ARG A 86 -13.47 6.53 -9.09
CA ARG A 86 -13.60 6.84 -7.66
C ARG A 86 -13.77 5.58 -6.81
N LEU A 87 -14.58 4.63 -7.27
CA LEU A 87 -14.78 3.35 -6.57
C LEU A 87 -13.49 2.52 -6.55
N ARG A 88 -12.78 2.44 -7.68
CA ARG A 88 -11.47 1.76 -7.75
C ARG A 88 -10.44 2.37 -6.80
N VAL A 89 -10.29 3.69 -6.84
CA VAL A 89 -9.36 4.40 -5.95
C VAL A 89 -9.73 4.22 -4.48
N LYS A 90 -11.02 4.16 -4.14
CA LYS A 90 -11.47 3.83 -2.78
C LYS A 90 -11.01 2.43 -2.37
N ALA A 91 -11.24 1.41 -3.21
CA ALA A 91 -10.80 0.05 -2.93
C ALA A 91 -9.27 -0.06 -2.79
N TRP A 92 -8.51 0.71 -3.58
CA TRP A 92 -7.05 0.75 -3.45
C TRP A 92 -6.57 1.35 -2.13
N ILE A 93 -7.29 2.33 -1.57
CA ILE A 93 -7.00 2.89 -0.25
C ILE A 93 -7.24 1.83 0.82
N GLU A 94 -8.39 1.14 0.78
CA GLU A 94 -8.72 0.06 1.71
C GLU A 94 -7.67 -1.05 1.67
N GLN A 95 -7.28 -1.46 0.47
CA GLN A 95 -6.22 -2.45 0.25
C GLN A 95 -4.86 -2.01 0.83
N ALA A 96 -4.51 -0.74 0.66
CA ALA A 96 -3.26 -0.21 1.21
C ALA A 96 -3.29 -0.19 2.74
N ASP A 97 -4.42 0.20 3.34
CA ASP A 97 -4.62 0.19 4.79
C ASP A 97 -4.48 -1.25 5.35
N GLU A 98 -5.10 -2.24 4.70
CA GLU A 98 -4.95 -3.68 5.06
C GLU A 98 -3.49 -4.15 4.99
N HIS A 99 -2.76 -3.80 3.93
CA HIS A 99 -1.34 -4.18 3.80
C HIS A 99 -0.45 -3.51 4.83
N ILE A 100 -0.71 -2.24 5.16
CA ILE A 100 0.02 -1.51 6.18
C ILE A 100 -0.18 -2.16 7.54
N GLU A 101 -1.42 -2.50 7.92
CA GLU A 101 -1.71 -3.20 9.17
C GLU A 101 -1.03 -4.57 9.24
N LEU A 102 -1.09 -5.34 8.14
CA LEU A 102 -0.39 -6.61 8.05
C LEU A 102 1.11 -6.44 8.25
N LEU A 103 1.76 -5.49 7.59
CA LEU A 103 3.19 -5.24 7.73
C LEU A 103 3.57 -4.75 9.14
N TYR A 104 2.73 -3.92 9.77
CA TYR A 104 2.94 -3.53 11.17
C TYR A 104 2.88 -4.72 12.13
N SER A 105 2.05 -5.73 11.85
CA SER A 105 2.05 -6.95 12.67
C SER A 105 3.41 -7.66 12.66
N TYR A 106 4.19 -7.55 11.59
CA TYR A 106 5.55 -8.11 11.54
C TYR A 106 6.55 -7.31 12.39
N LEU A 107 6.40 -5.98 12.43
CA LEU A 107 7.22 -5.11 13.29
C LEU A 107 6.86 -5.28 14.78
N SER A 108 5.57 -5.41 15.10
CA SER A 108 5.13 -5.60 16.49
C SER A 108 5.47 -6.98 17.04
N ASN A 109 5.52 -8.02 16.20
CA ASN A 109 5.92 -9.37 16.58
C ASN A 109 7.44 -9.57 16.68
N SER A 110 8.26 -8.52 16.49
CA SER A 110 9.72 -8.59 16.69
C SER A 110 10.18 -8.33 18.13
N ALA A 111 9.25 -7.97 19.03
CA ALA A 111 9.51 -7.90 20.46
C ALA A 111 9.96 -9.28 20.98
N PRO A 112 11.07 -9.37 21.74
CA PRO A 112 11.43 -10.62 22.38
C PRO A 112 10.29 -10.96 23.34
N VAL A 113 9.68 -12.13 23.13
CA VAL A 113 8.95 -12.80 24.20
C VAL A 113 9.98 -13.05 25.29
N ASN A 114 10.07 -12.14 26.26
CA ASN A 114 10.70 -12.41 27.53
C ASN A 114 9.83 -13.45 28.22
N LEU A 115 10.04 -14.72 27.86
CA LEU A 115 9.89 -15.83 28.79
C LEU A 115 10.96 -15.64 29.86
N ALA A 116 10.69 -14.74 30.81
CA ALA A 116 11.26 -14.86 32.13
C ALA A 116 10.33 -15.81 32.89
N GLU A 117 10.57 -17.10 32.70
CA GLU A 117 10.20 -18.14 33.64
C GLU A 117 10.89 -17.86 34.99
N GLY A 118 10.13 -18.03 36.09
CA GLY A 118 10.60 -18.51 37.38
C GLY A 118 11.51 -17.61 38.22
N VAL A 119 10.92 -16.93 39.23
CA VAL A 119 11.11 -17.23 40.68
C VAL A 119 9.81 -16.90 41.39
#